data_AF-A0A7N0V5T1-F1
#
_entry.id   AF-A0A7N0V5T1-F1
#
_cell.length_a   1.000
_cell.length_b   1.000
_cell.length_c   1.000
_cell.angle_alpha   90.00
_cell.angle_beta   90.00
_cell.angle_gamma   90.00
#
_symmetry.space_group_name_H-M   'P 1'
#
loop_
_entity.id
_entity.type
_entity.pdbx_description
1 polymer ?
#
loop_
_entity_poly.entity_id
_entity_poly.type
_entity_poly.pdbx_seq_one_letter_code
_entity_poly.pdbx_strand_id
1 'polypeptide(L)'
;MLLAVLITNSEGNILVERFNGVPAEERLHWRSFLVKLGADNLKGVKNEELLVASHKSVYIVYTVLGDISIYVVGKDEYDELTLSEVIYVITQAIREVCGKPPTERLFLDKYGKICLCLDEIVWKVGNKSHYSIHHISTHPVPRFAHSCFN
;
A
#
# COMPACT_ATOMS: atom_id res chain seq x y z
N MET A 1 -12.67 -3.24 -7.67
CA MET A 1 -11.31 -3.77 -7.88
C MET A 1 -10.26 -2.89 -7.20
N LEU A 2 -9.23 -3.49 -6.58
CA LEU A 2 -8.01 -2.78 -6.15
C LEU A 2 -7.11 -2.55 -7.37
N LEU A 3 -7.08 -1.32 -7.89
CA LEU A 3 -6.40 -0.96 -9.13
C LEU A 3 -4.90 -0.81 -8.97
N ALA A 4 -4.47 -0.14 -7.89
CA ALA A 4 -3.06 0.14 -7.68
C ALA A 4 -2.69 0.20 -6.20
N VAL A 5 -1.48 -0.26 -5.89
CA VAL A 5 -0.76 0.10 -4.67
C VAL A 5 0.57 0.74 -5.09
N LEU A 6 0.83 1.95 -4.59
CA LEU A 6 2.07 2.67 -4.82
C LEU A 6 2.72 3.01 -3.49
N ILE A 7 4.03 2.83 -3.39
CA ILE A 7 4.83 3.27 -2.25
C ILE A 7 5.95 4.16 -2.76
N THR A 8 6.07 5.35 -2.20
CA THR A 8 7.11 6.32 -2.53
C THR A 8 7.94 6.68 -1.31
N ASN A 9 9.15 7.19 -1.50
CA ASN A 9 9.85 7.93 -0.44
C ASN A 9 9.25 9.34 -0.29
N SER A 10 9.81 10.13 0.63
CA SER A 10 9.42 11.52 0.90
C SER A 10 9.69 12.48 -0.27
N GLU A 11 10.57 12.12 -1.21
CA GLU A 11 10.85 12.88 -2.43
C GLU A 11 9.88 12.55 -3.59
N GLY A 12 9.03 11.53 -3.41
CA GLY A 12 8.13 11.06 -4.46
C GLY A 12 8.76 10.02 -5.42
N ASN A 13 9.97 9.54 -5.13
CA ASN A 13 10.57 8.43 -5.88
C ASN A 13 9.79 7.15 -5.57
N ILE A 14 9.42 6.42 -6.62
CA ILE A 14 8.67 5.18 -6.48
C ILE A 14 9.59 4.07 -5.99
N LEU A 15 9.26 3.50 -4.84
CA LEU A 15 9.94 2.34 -4.27
C LEU A 15 9.26 1.04 -4.71
N VAL A 16 7.93 1.00 -4.65
CA VAL A 16 7.12 -0.16 -5.02
C VAL A 16 5.89 0.28 -5.79
N GLU A 17 5.54 -0.48 -6.82
CA GLU A 17 4.28 -0.33 -7.53
C GLU A 17 3.66 -1.70 -7.83
N ARG A 18 2.34 -1.76 -7.70
CA ARG A 18 1.51 -2.90 -8.11
C ARG A 18 0.29 -2.36 -8.81
N PHE A 19 0.02 -2.85 -10.01
CA PHE A 19 -1.13 -2.45 -10.82
C PHE A 19 -1.93 -3.69 -11.22
N ASN A 20 -3.24 -3.67 -10.99
CA ASN A 20 -4.16 -4.74 -11.36
C ASN A 20 -5.20 -4.19 -12.34
N GLY A 21 -5.27 -4.77 -13.54
CA GLY A 21 -6.23 -4.36 -14.56
C GLY A 21 -6.02 -2.95 -15.12
N VAL A 22 -4.91 -2.26 -14.77
CA VAL A 22 -4.54 -0.95 -15.32
C VAL A 22 -3.67 -1.14 -16.57
N PRO A 23 -4.11 -0.66 -17.75
CA PRO A 23 -3.33 -0.70 -18.99
C PRO A 23 -1.97 -0.01 -18.85
N ALA A 24 -0.96 -0.49 -19.58
CA ALA A 24 0.41 -0.02 -19.41
C ALA A 24 0.57 1.48 -19.70
N GLU A 25 -0.17 1.97 -20.70
CA GLU A 25 -0.27 3.36 -21.12
C GLU A 25 -0.86 4.28 -20.03
N GLU A 26 -1.73 3.77 -19.16
CA GLU A 26 -2.33 4.53 -18.07
C GLU A 26 -1.46 4.54 -16.81
N ARG A 27 -0.53 3.59 -16.65
CA ARG A 27 0.30 3.49 -15.43
C ARG A 27 1.14 4.73 -15.21
N LEU A 28 1.68 5.33 -16.28
CA LEU A 28 2.44 6.58 -16.16
C LEU A 28 1.56 7.71 -15.60
N HIS A 29 0.32 7.83 -16.09
CA HIS A 29 -0.63 8.81 -15.59
C HIS A 29 -0.92 8.61 -14.11
N TRP A 30 -1.17 7.37 -13.68
CA TRP A 30 -1.40 7.04 -12.27
C TRP A 30 -0.21 7.37 -11.38
N ARG A 31 1.02 7.05 -11.80
CA ARG A 31 2.24 7.42 -11.05
C ARG A 31 2.32 8.92 -10.84
N SER A 32 2.23 9.70 -11.92
CA SER A 32 2.31 11.15 -11.84
C SER A 32 1.19 11.75 -11.00
N PHE A 33 -0.03 11.23 -11.12
CA PHE A 33 -1.18 11.68 -10.34
C PHE A 33 -0.98 11.42 -8.85
N LEU A 34 -0.59 10.21 -8.45
CA LEU A 34 -0.42 9.83 -7.04
C LEU A 34 0.75 10.56 -6.38
N VAL A 35 1.88 10.69 -7.08
CA VAL A 35 3.04 11.46 -6.58
C VAL A 35 2.67 12.93 -6.38
N LYS A 36 1.96 13.54 -7.33
CA LYS A 36 1.48 14.92 -7.20
C LYS A 36 0.49 15.07 -6.04
N LEU A 37 -0.48 14.15 -5.92
CA LEU A 37 -1.44 14.12 -4.83
C LEU A 37 -0.74 14.07 -3.47
N GLY A 38 0.30 13.25 -3.33
CA GLY A 38 1.13 13.17 -2.13
C GLY A 38 1.86 14.48 -1.82
N ALA A 39 2.54 15.05 -2.81
CA ALA A 39 3.28 16.31 -2.65
C ALA A 39 2.39 17.48 -2.19
N ASP A 40 1.16 17.54 -2.71
CA ASP A 40 0.21 18.61 -2.40
C ASP A 40 -0.43 18.46 -1.02
N ASN A 41 -0.57 17.23 -0.49
CA ASN A 41 -1.45 16.97 0.66
C ASN A 41 -0.77 16.31 1.87
N LEU A 42 0.37 15.63 1.72
CA LEU A 42 1.02 14.91 2.84
C LEU A 42 1.91 15.79 3.72
N LYS A 43 2.13 17.05 3.33
CA LYS A 43 2.96 17.97 4.08
C LYS A 43 2.31 18.33 5.42
N GLY A 44 2.96 17.95 6.52
CA GLY A 44 2.48 18.24 7.88
C GLY A 44 1.40 17.29 8.40
N VAL A 45 1.05 16.27 7.62
CA VAL A 45 0.15 15.18 8.03
C VAL A 45 0.84 14.34 9.11
N LYS A 46 0.09 13.91 10.12
CA LYS A 46 0.65 13.05 11.16
C LYS A 46 0.93 11.66 10.59
N ASN A 47 1.90 10.98 11.18
CA ASN A 47 2.19 9.60 10.80
C ASN A 47 0.93 8.73 10.93
N GLU A 48 0.61 7.97 9.89
CA GLU A 48 -0.56 7.08 9.76
C GLU A 48 -1.94 7.77 9.72
N GLU A 49 -1.98 9.11 9.65
CA GLU A 49 -3.22 9.81 9.38
C GLU A 49 -3.66 9.53 7.94
N LEU A 50 -4.87 9.00 7.77
CA LEU A 50 -5.41 8.63 6.48
C LEU A 50 -5.99 9.86 5.79
N LEU A 51 -5.59 10.06 4.55
CA LEU A 51 -6.21 11.01 3.63
C LEU A 51 -6.96 10.25 2.54
N VAL A 52 -8.05 10.86 2.08
CA VAL A 52 -8.93 10.28 1.07
C VAL A 52 -9.13 11.30 -0.04
N ALA A 53 -9.03 10.82 -1.26
CA ALA A 53 -9.37 11.57 -2.46
C ALA A 53 -10.27 10.73 -3.35
N SER A 54 -11.10 11.40 -4.15
CA SER A 54 -11.91 10.76 -5.19
C SER A 54 -11.55 11.37 -6.54
N HIS A 55 -11.37 10.53 -7.56
CA HIS A 55 -11.17 10.97 -8.94
C HIS A 55 -12.11 10.21 -9.86
N LYS A 56 -13.15 10.88 -10.37
CA LYS A 56 -14.21 10.26 -11.17
C LYS A 56 -14.88 9.12 -10.38
N SER A 57 -14.73 7.87 -10.85
CA SER A 57 -15.32 6.66 -10.26
C SER A 57 -14.32 5.84 -9.43
N VAL A 58 -13.17 6.43 -9.08
CA VAL A 58 -12.18 5.78 -8.21
C VAL A 58 -12.03 6.52 -6.89
N TYR A 59 -11.70 5.75 -5.86
CA TYR A 59 -11.28 6.24 -4.56
C TYR A 59 -9.78 6.01 -4.39
N ILE A 60 -9.13 6.94 -3.73
CA ILE A 60 -7.72 6.88 -3.38
C ILE A 60 -7.63 7.10 -1.87
N VAL A 61 -7.03 6.16 -1.15
CA VAL A 61 -6.66 6.35 0.26
C VAL A 61 -5.15 6.32 0.35
N TYR A 62 -4.59 7.25 1.11
CA TYR A 62 -3.15 7.42 1.19
C TYR A 62 -2.71 7.97 2.54
N THR A 63 -1.48 7.66 2.92
CA THR A 63 -0.93 8.05 4.22
C THR A 63 0.60 8.08 4.19
N VAL A 64 1.19 8.68 5.23
CA VAL A 64 2.62 8.60 5.52
C VAL A 64 2.87 7.55 6.59
N LEU A 65 3.90 6.74 6.40
CA LEU A 65 4.39 5.79 7.38
C LEU A 65 5.92 5.96 7.49
N GLY A 66 6.42 6.63 8.52
CA GLY A 66 7.83 7.01 8.63
C GLY A 66 8.24 7.94 7.49
N ASP A 67 9.25 7.54 6.72
CA ASP A 67 9.77 8.31 5.58
C ASP A 67 9.19 7.87 4.22
N ILE A 68 8.18 7.00 4.24
CA ILE A 68 7.50 6.54 3.03
C ILE A 68 6.05 7.01 2.99
N SER A 69 5.50 7.12 1.78
CA SER A 69 4.10 7.37 1.53
C SER A 69 3.48 6.17 0.83
N ILE A 70 2.28 5.79 1.23
CA ILE A 70 1.55 4.64 0.70
C ILE A 70 0.25 5.15 0.08
N TYR A 71 -0.07 4.68 -1.12
CA TYR A 71 -1.27 5.02 -1.86
C TYR A 71 -1.96 3.74 -2.31
N VAL A 72 -3.27 3.66 -2.07
CA VAL A 72 -4.12 2.58 -2.59
C VAL A 72 -5.23 3.17 -3.43
N VAL A 73 -5.47 2.59 -4.60
CA VAL A 73 -6.49 3.04 -5.56
C VAL A 73 -7.51 1.94 -5.76
N GLY A 74 -8.78 2.26 -5.53
CA GLY A 74 -9.91 1.35 -5.68
C GLY A 74 -10.96 1.87 -6.65
N LYS A 75 -11.67 0.93 -7.26
CA LYS A 75 -12.84 1.18 -8.13
C LYS A 75 -13.97 0.24 -7.75
N ASP A 76 -15.20 0.58 -8.13
CA ASP A 76 -16.40 -0.24 -7.98
C ASP A 76 -16.70 -0.49 -6.49
N GLU A 77 -16.64 -1.75 -6.04
CA GLU A 77 -16.85 -2.17 -4.65
C GLU A 77 -15.71 -1.79 -3.67
N TYR A 78 -14.68 -1.09 -4.12
CA TYR A 78 -13.57 -0.61 -3.30
C TYR A 78 -13.75 0.87 -3.03
N ASP A 79 -14.66 1.16 -2.10
CA ASP A 79 -14.90 2.50 -1.57
C ASP A 79 -13.83 2.92 -0.55
N GLU A 80 -13.98 4.13 -0.02
CA GLU A 80 -13.10 4.73 1.00
C GLU A 80 -12.88 3.81 2.21
N LEU A 81 -13.93 3.19 2.73
CA LEU A 81 -13.86 2.35 3.92
C LEU A 81 -13.08 1.06 3.62
N THR A 82 -13.40 0.40 2.51
CA THR A 82 -12.69 -0.81 2.08
C THR A 82 -11.21 -0.53 1.86
N LEU A 83 -10.88 0.60 1.23
CA LEU A 83 -9.49 0.99 1.00
C LEU A 83 -8.76 1.38 2.29
N SER A 84 -9.46 1.95 3.26
CA SER A 84 -8.91 2.26 4.59
C SER A 84 -8.49 0.99 5.34
N GLU A 85 -9.25 -0.09 5.20
CA GLU A 85 -8.86 -1.40 5.75
C GLU A 85 -7.65 -1.98 5.01
N VAL A 86 -7.61 -1.86 3.68
CA VAL A 86 -6.48 -2.35 2.87
C VAL A 86 -5.18 -1.61 3.23
N ILE A 87 -5.21 -0.28 3.31
CA ILE A 87 -4.01 0.50 3.66
C ILE A 87 -3.57 0.22 5.09
N TYR A 88 -4.50 -0.04 6.01
CA TYR A 88 -4.17 -0.45 7.38
C TYR A 88 -3.43 -1.78 7.42
N VAL A 89 -3.89 -2.79 6.68
CA VAL A 89 -3.19 -4.09 6.59
C VAL A 89 -1.79 -3.92 6.00
N ILE A 90 -1.63 -3.08 4.97
CA ILE A 90 -0.33 -2.79 4.36
C ILE A 90 0.60 -2.09 5.35
N THR A 91 0.12 -1.06 6.07
CA THR A 91 0.95 -0.34 7.05
C THR A 91 1.39 -1.23 8.20
N GLN A 92 0.51 -2.11 8.70
CA GLN A 92 0.86 -3.10 9.72
C GLN A 92 1.91 -4.09 9.21
N ALA A 93 1.72 -4.65 8.01
CA ALA A 93 2.69 -5.59 7.44
C ALA A 93 4.09 -4.96 7.27
N ILE A 94 4.17 -3.71 6.80
CA ILE A 94 5.44 -2.98 6.68
C ILE A 94 6.05 -2.74 8.07
N ARG A 95 5.25 -2.31 9.05
CA ARG A 95 5.71 -2.10 10.42
C ARG A 95 6.26 -3.37 11.06
N GLU A 96 5.60 -4.50 10.88
CA GLU A 96 6.06 -5.79 11.41
C GLU A 96 7.39 -6.22 10.79
N VAL A 97 7.55 -6.01 9.48
CA VAL A 97 8.80 -6.32 8.78
C VAL A 97 9.94 -5.39 9.21
N CYS A 98 9.66 -4.11 9.45
CA CYS A 98 10.66 -3.11 9.83
C CYS A 98 10.92 -3.04 11.35
N GLY A 99 9.98 -3.48 12.19
CA GLY A 99 10.03 -3.40 13.66
C GLY A 99 9.88 -1.98 14.25
N LYS A 100 9.82 -0.95 13.40
CA LYS A 100 9.70 0.47 13.74
C LYS A 100 9.18 1.24 12.50
N PRO A 101 8.78 2.52 12.63
CA PRO A 101 8.46 3.34 11.48
C PRO A 101 9.60 3.28 10.44
N PRO A 102 9.31 2.93 9.18
CA PRO A 102 10.32 2.70 8.16
C PRO A 102 10.99 4.02 7.75
N THR A 103 12.31 4.02 7.71
CA THR A 103 13.08 4.97 6.90
C THR A 103 13.22 4.43 5.48
N GLU A 104 13.53 5.26 4.49
CA GLU A 104 13.78 4.78 3.12
C GLU A 104 14.84 3.66 3.10
N ARG A 105 15.96 3.87 3.80
CA ARG A 105 17.02 2.86 3.92
C ARG A 105 16.52 1.55 4.53
N LEU A 106 15.79 1.61 5.64
CA LEU A 106 15.26 0.41 6.29
C LEU A 106 14.24 -0.32 5.42
N PHE A 107 13.42 0.45 4.68
CA PHE A 107 12.48 -0.11 3.73
C PHE A 107 13.21 -0.88 2.63
N LEU A 108 14.26 -0.29 2.04
CA LEU A 108 15.07 -0.92 1.01
C LEU A 108 15.84 -2.14 1.54
N ASP A 109 16.37 -2.09 2.76
CA ASP A 109 17.04 -3.22 3.42
C ASP A 109 16.08 -4.42 3.61
N LYS A 110 14.76 -4.17 3.69
CA LYS A 110 13.72 -5.20 3.84
C LYS A 110 12.87 -5.40 2.59
N TYR A 111 13.26 -4.80 1.46
CA TYR A 111 12.46 -4.68 0.25
C TYR A 111 11.83 -6.00 -0.21
N GLY A 112 12.63 -7.07 -0.29
CA GLY A 112 12.16 -8.38 -0.73
C GLY A 112 11.02 -8.92 0.14
N LYS A 113 11.15 -8.81 1.47
CA LYS A 113 10.12 -9.28 2.40
C LYS A 113 8.86 -8.41 2.33
N ILE A 114 9.02 -7.10 2.19
CA ILE A 114 7.90 -6.16 2.04
C ILE A 114 7.12 -6.46 0.74
N CYS A 115 7.83 -6.69 -0.37
CA CYS A 115 7.20 -7.05 -1.64
C CYS A 115 6.41 -8.35 -1.53
N LEU A 116 6.95 -9.38 -0.87
CA LEU A 116 6.24 -10.64 -0.64
C LEU A 116 4.96 -10.45 0.18
N CYS A 117 5.03 -9.71 1.29
CA CYS A 117 3.85 -9.38 2.09
C CYS A 117 2.81 -8.63 1.25
N LEU A 118 3.26 -7.66 0.45
CA LEU A 118 2.37 -6.87 -0.39
C LEU A 118 1.69 -7.73 -1.48
N ASP A 119 2.44 -8.60 -2.14
CA ASP A 119 1.90 -9.51 -3.15
C ASP A 119 0.85 -10.45 -2.55
N GLU A 120 1.07 -10.96 -1.34
CA GLU A 120 0.09 -11.78 -0.62
C GLU A 120 -1.18 -10.97 -0.26
N ILE A 121 -1.03 -9.74 0.23
CA ILE A 121 -2.16 -8.86 0.56
C ILE A 121 -2.96 -8.55 -0.71
N VAL A 122 -2.31 -8.11 -1.78
CA VAL A 122 -2.94 -7.78 -3.05
C VAL A 122 -3.65 -9.00 -3.65
N TRP A 123 -3.03 -10.18 -3.55
CA TRP A 123 -3.64 -11.44 -4.02
C TRP A 123 -4.89 -11.81 -3.22
N LYS A 124 -4.84 -11.77 -1.89
CA LYS A 124 -5.98 -12.11 -1.02
C LYS A 124 -7.13 -11.13 -1.18
N VAL A 125 -6.82 -9.84 -1.27
CA VAL A 125 -7.81 -8.78 -1.46
C VAL A 125 -8.42 -8.86 -2.86
N GLY A 126 -7.59 -9.02 -3.90
CA GLY A 126 -8.04 -9.10 -5.29
C GLY A 126 -8.94 -10.30 -5.59
N ASN A 127 -8.67 -11.46 -4.99
CA ASN A 127 -9.48 -12.68 -5.15
C ASN A 127 -10.54 -12.79 -4.06
N LYS A 128 -11.46 -11.81 -3.96
CA LYS A 128 -12.60 -11.82 -3.01
C LYS A 128 -13.41 -13.12 -3.07
N SER A 129 -12.95 -14.13 -2.35
CA SER A 129 -13.71 -15.30 -1.93
C SER A 129 -13.92 -15.14 -0.43
N HIS A 130 -14.91 -14.34 -0.03
CA HIS A 130 -15.46 -14.35 1.34
C HIS A 130 -14.45 -14.32 2.51
N TYR A 131 -13.48 -13.40 2.51
CA TYR A 131 -12.71 -13.10 3.72
C TYR A 131 -13.06 -11.70 4.22
N SER A 132 -13.69 -11.61 5.39
CA SER A 132 -13.73 -10.36 6.14
C SER A 132 -12.30 -9.92 6.40
N ILE A 133 -11.96 -8.69 6.02
CA ILE A 133 -10.61 -8.13 6.18
C ILE A 133 -10.19 -8.11 7.68
N HIS A 134 -11.16 -8.16 8.60
CA HIS A 134 -10.95 -8.44 10.03
C HIS A 134 -10.15 -9.72 10.34
N HIS A 135 -10.17 -10.74 9.47
CA HIS A 135 -9.40 -11.97 9.66
C HIS A 135 -7.93 -11.87 9.20
N ILE A 136 -7.60 -10.86 8.37
CA ILE A 136 -6.21 -10.62 7.94
C ILE A 136 -5.40 -9.94 9.05
N SER A 137 -6.06 -9.12 9.88
CA SER A 137 -5.45 -8.44 11.04
C SER A 137 -5.22 -9.36 12.25
N THR A 138 -6.02 -10.43 12.39
CA THR A 138 -5.97 -11.34 13.56
C THR A 138 -5.09 -12.58 13.35
N HIS A 139 -4.53 -12.75 12.16
CA HIS A 139 -3.51 -13.75 11.90
C HIS A 139 -2.19 -13.04 11.69
N PRO A 140 -1.18 -13.25 12.56
CA PRO A 140 0.15 -12.74 12.28
C PRO A 140 0.52 -13.24 10.89
N VAL A 141 1.03 -12.32 10.06
CA VAL A 141 1.56 -12.60 8.72
C VAL A 141 2.24 -13.98 8.77
N PRO A 142 1.85 -14.95 7.91
CA PRO A 142 2.28 -16.33 8.06
C PRO A 142 3.80 -16.37 8.28
N ARG A 143 4.23 -16.97 9.40
CA ARG A 143 5.65 -17.23 9.71
C ARG A 143 6.21 -18.25 8.71
N PHE A 144 6.41 -17.83 7.47
CA PHE A 144 7.21 -18.51 6.44
C PHE A 144 8.11 -17.39 5.87
N ALA A 145 9.43 -17.40 5.94
CA ALA A 145 10.35 -18.52 5.92
C ALA A 145 11.55 -18.23 6.86
N HIS A 146 11.76 -19.12 7.83
CA HIS A 146 13.06 -19.34 8.46
C HIS A 146 13.81 -20.51 7.79
N SER A 147 13.36 -20.99 6.62
CA SER A 147 13.88 -22.22 6.00
C SER A 147 14.30 -22.12 4.52
N CYS A 148 14.44 -20.93 3.93
CA CYS A 148 14.84 -20.80 2.52
C CYS A 148 16.09 -19.95 2.27
N PHE A 149 16.90 -19.69 3.30
CA PHE A 149 18.25 -19.18 3.12
C PHE A 149 19.19 -19.92 4.08
N ASN A 150 19.78 -20.99 3.57
CA ASN A 150 21.09 -21.50 3.98
C ASN A 150 21.98 -21.48 2.73
#